data_AF-A0A7V6YFP2-F1
#
_entry.id   AF-A0A7V6YFP2-F1
#
_cell.length_a   1.000
_cell.length_b   1.000
_cell.length_c   1.000
_cell.angle_alpha   90.00
_cell.angle_beta   90.00
_cell.angle_gamma   90.00
#
_symmetry.space_group_name_H-M   'P 1'
#
loop_
_entity.id
_entity.type
_entity.pdbx_description
1 polymer ?
#
loop_
_entity_poly.entity_id
_entity_poly.type
_entity_poly.pdbx_seq_one_letter_code
_entity_poly.pdbx_strand_id
1 'polypeptide(L)' 'MRMEIRGVEKLSFRERQVVALKEMGKSAEQIAKQLGLSPSTVATLYNRARSKGYEVVIIIPGEALGIMEPDDEEA' A
#
# COMPACT_ATOMS: atom_id res chain seq x y z
N MET A 1 -14.12 -3.57 -0.25
CA MET A 1 -13.04 -2.64 0.16
C MET A 1 -11.71 -3.24 -0.29
N ARG A 2 -10.89 -2.49 -1.05
CA ARG A 2 -9.61 -2.96 -1.60
C ARG A 2 -8.53 -1.90 -1.35
N MET A 3 -7.35 -2.31 -0.90
CA MET A 3 -6.20 -1.43 -0.78
C MET A 3 -5.32 -1.54 -2.04
N GLU A 4 -4.85 -0.41 -2.54
CA GLU A 4 -3.91 -0.35 -3.67
C GLU A 4 -2.74 0.58 -3.34
N ILE A 5 -1.59 0.30 -3.97
CA ILE A 5 -0.39 1.15 -3.90
C ILE A 5 -0.18 1.77 -5.28
N ARG A 6 -0.34 3.10 -5.39
CA ARG A 6 -0.09 3.87 -6.61
C ARG A 6 1.34 4.39 -6.65
N GLY A 7 1.89 4.64 -7.84
CA GLY A 7 3.28 5.07 -8.00
C GLY A 7 4.29 3.95 -7.74
N VAL A 8 3.86 2.70 -7.81
CA VAL A 8 4.65 1.50 -7.47
C VAL A 8 5.82 1.28 -8.46
N GLU A 9 5.72 1.84 -9.66
CA GLU A 9 6.74 1.84 -10.71
C GLU A 9 7.98 2.64 -10.33
N LYS A 10 7.85 3.62 -9.43
CA LYS A 10 8.97 4.42 -8.90
C LYS A 10 9.81 3.64 -7.88
N LEU A 11 9.24 2.56 -7.32
CA LEU A 11 9.87 1.75 -6.28
C LEU A 11 10.74 0.65 -6.88
N SER A 12 11.87 0.35 -6.23
CA SER A 12 12.64 -0.86 -6.52
C SER A 12 11.87 -2.10 -6.05
N PHE A 13 12.23 -3.29 -6.55
CA PHE A 13 11.59 -4.54 -6.12
C PHE A 13 11.61 -4.73 -4.59
N ARG A 14 12.74 -4.43 -3.94
CA ARG A 14 12.88 -4.54 -2.48
C ARG A 14 12.04 -3.50 -1.73
N GLU A 15 11.96 -2.28 -2.24
CA GLU A 15 11.07 -1.24 -1.69
C GLU A 15 9.61 -1.66 -1.80
N ARG A 16 9.18 -2.21 -2.95
CA ARG A 16 7.82 -2.73 -3.14
C ARG A 16 7.46 -3.79 -2.11
N GLN A 17 8.36 -4.75 -1.88
CA GLN A 17 8.15 -5.81 -0.88
C GLN A 17 8.03 -5.24 0.54
N VAL A 18 8.92 -4.30 0.91
CA VAL A 18 8.91 -3.68 2.23
C VAL A 18 7.64 -2.85 2.44
N VAL A 19 7.27 -1.99 1.48
CA VAL A 19 6.07 -1.16 1.54
C VAL A 19 4.83 -2.05 1.65
N ALA A 20 4.64 -3.01 0.74
CA ALA A 20 3.46 -3.88 0.79
C ALA A 20 3.29 -4.56 2.16
N LEU A 21 4.36 -5.11 2.73
CA LEU A 21 4.29 -5.75 4.05
C LEU A 21 4.04 -4.75 5.19
N LYS A 22 4.60 -3.54 5.10
CA LYS A 22 4.44 -2.50 6.11
C LYS A 22 3.02 -1.95 6.12
N GLU A 23 2.44 -1.69 4.96
CA GLU A 23 1.06 -1.20 4.79
C GLU A 23 0.02 -2.28 5.14
N MET A 24 0.37 -3.57 5.02
CA MET A 24 -0.41 -4.69 5.58
C MET A 24 -0.27 -4.85 7.11
N GLY A 25 0.45 -3.96 7.80
CA GLY A 25 0.54 -3.92 9.26
C GLY A 25 1.68 -4.73 9.89
N LYS A 26 2.65 -5.24 9.11
CA LYS A 26 3.79 -5.98 9.69
C LYS A 26 4.81 -5.05 10.36
N SER A 27 5.36 -5.50 11.47
CA SER A 27 6.50 -4.85 12.15
C SER A 27 7.78 -4.95 11.31
N ALA A 28 8.76 -4.08 11.58
CA ALA A 28 10.03 -4.09 10.86
C ALA A 28 10.80 -5.40 11.08
N GLU A 29 10.68 -5.98 12.28
CA GLU A 29 11.28 -7.25 12.69
C GLU A 29 10.67 -8.43 11.92
N GLN A 30 9.35 -8.46 11.77
CA GLN A 30 8.66 -9.49 10.97
C GLN A 30 9.07 -9.40 9.49
N ILE A 31 9.13 -8.19 8.94
CA ILE A 31 9.54 -7.95 7.55
C ILE A 31 11.00 -8.36 7.35
N ALA A 32 11.89 -7.97 8.27
CA ALA A 32 13.31 -8.31 8.27
C ALA A 32 13.51 -9.83 8.23
N LYS A 33 12.86 -10.55 9.16
CA LYS A 33 12.89 -12.01 9.21
C LYS A 33 12.35 -12.64 7.92
N GLN A 34 11.24 -12.14 7.38
CA GLN A 34 10.61 -12.70 6.18
C GLN A 34 11.43 -12.46 4.91
N LEU A 35 12.12 -11.31 4.79
CA LEU A 35 12.86 -10.92 3.58
C LEU A 35 14.36 -11.23 3.64
N GLY A 36 14.86 -11.75 4.77
CA GLY A 36 16.28 -12.00 5.01
C GLY A 36 17.10 -10.72 5.11
N LEU A 37 16.55 -9.68 5.75
CA LEU A 37 17.16 -8.36 5.91
C LEU A 37 17.35 -8.05 7.40
N SER A 38 18.10 -6.98 7.72
CA SER A 38 18.07 -6.40 9.06
C SER A 38 16.88 -5.43 9.21
N PRO A 39 16.38 -5.19 10.44
CA PRO A 39 15.37 -4.16 10.68
C PRO A 39 15.80 -2.76 10.21
N SER A 40 17.11 -2.43 10.31
CA SER A 40 17.66 -1.15 9.83
C SER A 40 17.61 -1.02 8.30
N THR A 41 17.84 -2.10 7.57
CA THR A 41 17.67 -2.13 6.11
C THR A 41 16.20 -1.95 5.73
N VAL A 42 15.28 -2.58 6.45
CA VAL A 42 13.83 -2.39 6.24
C VAL A 42 13.45 -0.92 6.44
N ALA A 43 13.90 -0.28 7.53
CA ALA A 43 13.64 1.13 7.80
C ALA A 43 14.20 2.04 6.67
N THR A 44 15.43 1.77 6.22
CA THR A 44 16.07 2.51 5.12
C THR A 44 15.27 2.40 3.82
N LEU A 45 14.87 1.17 3.44
CA LEU A 45 14.09 0.92 2.23
C LEU A 45 12.71 1.58 2.32
N TYR A 46 12.05 1.51 3.48
CA TYR A 46 10.74 2.13 3.68
C TYR A 46 10.81 3.67 3.57
N ASN A 47 11.79 4.30 4.21
CA ASN A 47 11.98 5.75 4.14
C ASN A 47 12.31 6.22 2.71
N ARG A 48 13.19 5.48 2.01
CA ARG A 48 13.50 5.74 0.60
C ARG A 48 12.29 5.57 -0.31
N ALA A 49 11.45 4.57 -0.05
CA ALA A 49 10.21 4.41 -0.80
C ALA A 49 9.29 5.62 -0.58
N ARG A 50 9.10 6.07 0.67
CA ARG A 50 8.24 7.22 0.98
C ARG A 50 8.69 8.50 0.31
N SER A 51 10.00 8.74 0.19
CA SER A 51 10.53 9.93 -0.50
C SER A 51 10.27 9.92 -2.01
N LYS A 52 9.88 8.78 -2.61
CA LYS A 52 9.56 8.67 -4.04
C LYS A 52 8.10 9.00 -4.36
N GLY A 53 7.28 9.25 -3.35
CA GLY A 53 5.89 9.67 -3.52
C GLY A 53 4.98 8.57 -4.09
N TYR A 54 5.06 7.36 -3.53
CA TYR A 54 3.99 6.37 -3.71
C TYR A 54 2.81 6.75 -2.81
N GLU A 55 1.61 6.30 -3.16
CA GLU A 55 0.39 6.55 -2.39
C GLU A 55 -0.28 5.23 -2.03
N VAL A 56 -0.83 5.15 -0.82
CA VAL A 56 -1.69 4.04 -0.40
C VAL A 56 -3.11 4.53 -0.46
N VAL A 57 -3.93 3.89 -1.29
CA VAL A 57 -5.34 4.26 -1.46
C VAL A 57 -6.22 3.10 -1.06
N ILE A 58 -7.38 3.43 -0.50
CA ILE A 58 -8.43 2.46 -0.23
C ILE A 58 -9.57 2.75 -1.21
N ILE A 59 -9.91 1.77 -2.01
CA ILE A 59 -11.07 1.79 -2.90
C ILE A 59 -12.25 1.21 -2.14
N ILE A 60 -13.27 2.04 -1.98
CA ILE A 60 -14.54 1.70 -1.33
C ILE A 60 -15.63 1.78 -2.40
N PRO A 61 -16.42 0.72 -2.62
CA PRO A 61 -17.59 0.78 -3.49
C PRO A 61 -18.58 1.84 -2.99
N GLY A 62 -19.19 2.63 -3.88
CA GLY A 62 -20.11 3.70 -3.51
C GLY A 62 -21.34 3.20 -2.73
N GLU A 63 -21.85 2.01 -3.09
CA GLU A 63 -22.89 1.27 -2.36
C GLU A 63 -22.53 1.04 -0.89
N ALA A 64 -21.27 0.69 -0.61
CA ALA A 64 -20.81 0.38 0.74
C ALA A 64 -20.72 1.62 1.65
N LEU A 65 -20.78 2.82 1.07
CA LEU A 65 -20.82 4.08 1.79
C LEU A 65 -22.21 4.74 1.75
N GLY A 66 -23.20 4.12 1.08
CA GLY A 66 -24.54 4.71 0.90
C GLY A 66 -24.55 6.02 0.12
N ILE A 67 -23.54 6.25 -0.74
CA ILE A 67 -23.36 7.52 -1.50
C ILE A 67 -23.92 7.41 -2.92
N MET A 68 -24.28 6.20 -3.38
CA MET A 68 -24.94 6.03 -4.67
C MET A 68 -26.45 6.19 -4.48
N GLU A 69 -27.00 7.25 -5.06
CA GLU A 69 -28.42 7.27 -5.43
C GLU A 69 -28.65 6.15 -6.46
N PRO A 70 -29.82 5.47 -6.44
CA PRO A 70 -30.13 4.49 -7.47
C PRO A 70 -30.01 5.19 -8.83
N ASP A 71 -29.31 4.56 -9.77
CA ASP A 71 -29.17 5.06 -11.14
C ASP A 71 -30.54 5.53 -11.63
N ASP A 72 -30.63 6.81 -12.03
CA ASP A 72 -31.66 7.25 -12.96
C ASP A 72 -31.45 6.43 -14.24
N GLU A 73 -32.06 5.25 -14.31
CA GLU A 73 -32.35 4.53 -15.54
C GLU A 73 -33.26 5.47 -16.38
N GLU A 74 -32.65 6.35 -17.15
CA GLU A 74 -33.35 7.06 -18.23
C GLU A 74 -33.80 6.02 -19.27
N ALA A 75 -35.11 5.77 -19.23
CA ALA A 75 -35.92 5.00 -20.17
C ALA A 75 -35.99 5.61 -21.57
#